data_AF-A0A5J4P8T4-F1
#
_entry.id   AF-A0A5J4P8T4-F1
#
_cell.length_a   1.000
_cell.length_b   1.000
_cell.length_c   1.000
_cell.angle_alpha   90.00
_cell.angle_beta   90.00
_cell.angle_gamma   90.00
#
_symmetry.space_group_name_H-M   'P 1'
#
loop_
_entity.id
_entity.type
_entity.pdbx_description
1 polymer ?
#
loop_
_entity_poly.entity_id
_entity_poly.type
_entity_poly.pdbx_seq_one_letter_code
_entity_poly.pdbx_strand_id
1 'polypeptide(L)'
;MEEDTYRTISLTAEGIYTEKRSKFLAFALPVRTVEEVKTHLDYYQKNYFDAHHVCYAYMLGHERKEFRANDNGEPSGTAGKPILGQINSKALTD
;
A
#
# COMPACT_ATOMS: atom_id res chain seq x y z
N MET A 1 -8.08 21.50 19.32
CA MET A 1 -9.28 20.88 18.75
C MET A 1 -8.79 19.60 18.12
N GLU A 2 -9.23 18.44 18.61
CA GLU A 2 -9.04 17.20 17.87
C GLU A 2 -9.83 17.33 16.58
N GLU A 3 -9.16 17.18 15.44
CA GLU A 3 -9.85 17.12 14.15
C GLU A 3 -10.62 15.80 14.11
N ASP A 4 -11.96 15.87 14.11
CA ASP A 4 -12.86 14.71 13.96
C ASP A 4 -12.95 14.22 12.50
N THR A 5 -11.86 14.40 11.76
CA THR A 5 -11.76 14.09 10.34
C THR A 5 -10.37 13.55 10.04
N TYR A 6 -10.30 12.53 9.20
CA TYR A 6 -9.05 11.99 8.69
C TYR A 6 -9.01 12.08 7.16
N ARG A 7 -7.83 11.88 6.58
CA ARG A 7 -7.65 11.83 5.12
C ARG A 7 -7.62 10.38 4.66
N THR A 8 -8.37 10.10 3.61
CA THR A 8 -8.39 8.82 2.89
C THR A 8 -8.41 9.08 1.39
N ILE A 9 -8.23 8.05 0.58
CA ILE A 9 -8.44 8.10 -0.87
C ILE A 9 -9.87 7.64 -1.18
N SER A 10 -10.54 8.33 -2.11
CA SER A 10 -11.94 8.03 -2.44
C SER A 10 -12.09 6.91 -3.48
N LEU A 11 -11.06 6.69 -4.29
CA LEU A 11 -11.07 5.76 -5.40
C LEU A 11 -9.69 5.11 -5.54
N THR A 12 -9.67 3.95 -6.20
CA THR A 12 -8.43 3.33 -6.63
C THR A 12 -7.64 4.27 -7.54
N ALA A 13 -6.33 4.35 -7.31
CA ALA A 13 -5.40 5.03 -8.19
C ALA A 13 -4.29 4.07 -8.63
N GLU A 14 -3.79 4.27 -9.84
CA GLU A 14 -2.72 3.47 -10.43
C GLU A 14 -1.57 4.35 -10.91
N GLY A 15 -0.37 3.77 -10.90
CA GLY A 15 0.83 4.41 -11.41
C GLY A 15 1.76 3.38 -12.02
N ILE A 16 2.46 3.78 -13.08
CA ILE A 16 3.48 2.96 -13.73
C ILE A 16 4.78 3.73 -13.75
N TYR A 17 5.84 3.08 -13.27
CA TYR A 17 7.19 3.59 -13.35
C TYR A 17 8.10 2.52 -13.94
N THR A 18 9.02 2.91 -14.81
CA THR A 18 9.97 2.00 -15.43
C THR A 18 11.36 2.55 -15.21
N GLU A 19 12.22 1.73 -14.63
CA GLU A 19 13.63 2.08 -14.42
C GLU A 19 14.51 0.94 -14.90
N LYS A 20 15.46 1.27 -15.78
CA LYS A 20 16.29 0.31 -16.49
C LYS A 20 15.43 -0.73 -17.23
N ARG A 21 15.38 -1.96 -16.73
CA ARG A 21 14.59 -3.09 -17.29
C ARG A 21 13.49 -3.56 -16.32
N SER A 22 13.32 -2.86 -15.20
CA SER A 22 12.30 -3.18 -14.20
C SER A 22 11.07 -2.30 -14.43
N LYS A 23 9.90 -2.93 -14.39
CA LYS A 23 8.61 -2.26 -14.46
C LYS A 23 7.93 -2.35 -13.10
N PHE A 24 7.56 -1.21 -12.55
CA PHE A 24 6.86 -1.08 -11.28
C PHE A 24 5.42 -0.67 -11.56
N LEU A 25 4.48 -1.49 -11.08
CA LEU A 25 3.05 -1.21 -11.11
C LEU A 25 2.62 -0.87 -9.68
N ALA A 26 2.11 0.33 -9.47
CA ALA A 26 1.64 0.80 -8.17
C ALA A 26 0.13 0.92 -8.17
N PHE A 27 -0.51 0.42 -7.11
CA PHE A 27 -1.95 0.51 -6.89
C PHE A 27 -2.20 1.04 -5.49
N ALA A 28 -2.95 2.14 -5.38
CA ALA A 28 -3.46 2.67 -4.13
C ALA A 28 -4.96 2.37 -4.04
N LEU A 29 -5.40 1.76 -2.95
CA LEU A 29 -6.74 1.19 -2.81
C LEU A 29 -7.38 1.69 -1.51
N PRO A 30 -8.63 2.19 -1.52
CA PRO A 30 -9.36 2.40 -0.29
C PRO A 30 -9.66 1.06 0.37
N VAL A 31 -9.34 0.91 1.65
CA VAL A 31 -9.47 -0.33 2.42
C VAL A 31 -9.80 0.00 3.87
N ARG A 32 -10.77 -0.69 4.46
CA ARG A 32 -11.22 -0.43 5.83
C ARG A 32 -10.87 -1.54 6.80
N THR A 33 -10.42 -2.67 6.29
CA THR A 33 -10.12 -3.86 7.09
C THR A 33 -8.88 -4.56 6.58
N VAL A 34 -8.24 -5.33 7.46
CA VAL A 34 -7.10 -6.18 7.11
C VAL A 34 -7.53 -7.28 6.12
N GLU A 35 -8.78 -7.72 6.17
CA GLU A 35 -9.38 -8.72 5.29
C GLU A 35 -9.52 -8.21 3.85
N GLU A 36 -9.91 -6.94 3.67
CA GLU A 36 -9.92 -6.29 2.36
C GLU A 36 -8.50 -6.20 1.79
N VAL A 37 -7.51 -5.81 2.60
CA VAL A 37 -6.10 -5.79 2.19
C VAL A 37 -5.66 -7.18 1.69
N LYS A 38 -5.93 -8.24 2.46
CA LYS A 38 -5.58 -9.62 2.06
C LYS A 38 -6.26 -10.01 0.74
N THR A 39 -7.54 -9.67 0.59
CA THR A 39 -8.31 -9.93 -0.64
C THR A 39 -7.69 -9.25 -1.86
N HIS A 40 -7.27 -7.99 -1.71
CA HIS A 40 -6.58 -7.28 -2.78
C HIS A 40 -5.20 -7.87 -3.08
N LEU A 41 -4.42 -8.22 -2.06
CA LEU A 41 -3.12 -8.87 -2.27
C LEU A 41 -3.26 -10.18 -3.04
N ASP A 42 -4.22 -11.03 -2.68
CA ASP A 42 -4.49 -12.27 -3.41
C ASP A 42 -4.90 -12.00 -4.86
N TYR A 43 -5.72 -10.97 -5.09
CA TYR A 43 -6.10 -10.54 -6.44
C TYR A 43 -4.88 -10.12 -7.27
N TYR A 44 -4.03 -9.22 -6.74
CA TYR A 44 -2.87 -8.71 -7.48
C TYR A 44 -1.80 -9.80 -7.69
N GLN A 45 -1.55 -10.67 -6.72
CA GLN A 45 -0.64 -11.80 -6.89
C GLN A 45 -1.11 -12.79 -7.96
N LYS A 46 -2.42 -13.02 -8.09
CA LYS A 46 -2.98 -13.89 -9.14
C LYS A 46 -2.92 -13.25 -10.53
N ASN A 47 -3.28 -11.96 -10.63
CA ASN A 47 -3.32 -11.26 -11.92
C ASN A 47 -1.93 -10.91 -12.45
N TYR A 48 -0.95 -10.70 -11.56
CA TYR A 48 0.44 -10.39 -11.87
C TYR A 48 1.36 -11.51 -11.37
N PHE A 49 1.05 -12.74 -11.75
CA PHE A 49 1.77 -13.94 -11.31
C PHE A 49 3.24 -13.97 -11.77
N ASP A 50 3.61 -13.14 -12.75
CA ASP A 50 4.96 -12.95 -13.28
C ASP A 50 5.74 -11.83 -12.57
N ALA A 51 5.10 -11.11 -11.64
CA ALA A 51 5.78 -10.12 -10.81
C ALA A 51 6.75 -10.81 -9.83
N HIS A 52 7.97 -10.28 -9.72
CA HIS A 52 8.99 -10.85 -8.83
C HIS A 52 8.65 -10.58 -7.35
N HIS A 53 8.15 -9.38 -7.07
CA HIS A 53 7.79 -8.94 -5.73
C HIS A 53 6.47 -8.14 -5.77
N VAL A 54 5.56 -8.48 -4.86
CA VAL A 54 4.33 -7.74 -4.58
C VAL A 54 4.45 -7.12 -3.19
N CYS A 55 5.25 -6.05 -3.10
CA CYS A 55 5.45 -5.31 -1.86
C CYS A 55 4.20 -4.48 -1.54
N TYR A 56 3.90 -4.28 -0.26
CA TYR A 56 2.73 -3.50 0.15
C TYR A 56 2.92 -2.80 1.48
N ALA A 57 2.07 -1.81 1.73
CA ALA A 57 1.84 -1.26 3.05
C ALA A 57 0.40 -0.76 3.18
N TYR A 58 -0.08 -0.64 4.41
CA TYR A 58 -1.37 -0.02 4.73
C TYR A 58 -1.33 0.70 6.08
N MET A 59 -2.30 1.58 6.27
CA MET A 59 -2.62 2.25 7.53
C MET A 59 -4.15 2.26 7.65
N LEU A 60 -4.67 1.76 8.76
CA LEU A 60 -6.10 1.66 9.02
C LEU A 60 -6.50 2.42 10.29
N GLY A 61 -7.66 3.07 10.22
CA GLY A 61 -8.27 3.81 11.29
C GLY A 61 -7.61 5.16 11.59
N HIS A 62 -8.42 6.07 12.13
CA HIS A 62 -8.01 7.42 12.50
C HIS A 62 -6.93 7.45 13.61
N GLU A 63 -6.91 6.46 14.51
CA GLU A 63 -5.88 6.34 15.55
C GLU A 63 -4.52 5.86 15.00
N ARG A 64 -4.49 5.37 13.75
CA ARG A 64 -3.27 4.93 13.05
C ARG A 64 -2.45 3.85 13.78
N LYS A 65 -3.13 2.99 14.56
CA LYS A 65 -2.51 1.89 15.32
C LYS A 65 -2.41 0.59 14.53
N GLU A 66 -3.25 0.39 13.53
CA GLU A 66 -3.28 -0.81 12.69
C GLU A 66 -2.57 -0.51 11.37
N PHE A 67 -1.32 -0.96 11.25
CA PHE A 67 -0.50 -0.71 10.06
C PHE A 67 0.43 -1.87 9.77
N ARG A 68 0.82 -1.99 8.50
CA ARG A 68 1.82 -2.96 8.08
C ARG A 68 2.64 -2.43 6.92
N ALA A 69 3.88 -2.88 6.85
CA ALA A 69 4.77 -2.74 5.71
C ALA A 69 5.39 -4.12 5.43
N ASN A 70 5.46 -4.51 4.16
CA ASN A 70 5.98 -5.80 3.74
C ASN A 70 6.79 -5.66 2.45
N ASP A 71 8.05 -6.13 2.50
CA ASP A 71 8.99 -6.07 1.38
C ASP A 71 8.82 -7.23 0.39
N ASN A 72 8.04 -8.27 0.70
CA ASN A 72 7.75 -9.41 -0.18
C ASN A 72 8.99 -10.00 -0.88
N GLY A 73 10.07 -10.22 -0.10
CA GLY A 73 11.32 -10.81 -0.60
C GLY A 73 12.34 -9.81 -1.10
N GLU A 74 12.00 -8.52 -1.23
CA GLU A 74 12.98 -7.45 -1.38
C GLU A 74 13.86 -7.34 -0.11
N PRO A 75 15.07 -6.74 -0.22
CA PRO A 75 15.91 -6.49 0.95
C PRO A 75 15.14 -5.74 2.06
N SER A 76 15.42 -6.08 3.32
CA SER A 76 14.61 -5.59 4.43
C SER A 76 14.58 -4.05 4.50
N GLY A 77 13.36 -3.51 4.47
CA GLY A 77 13.08 -2.09 4.57
C GLY A 77 13.23 -1.29 3.28
N THR A 78 13.48 -1.92 2.12
CA THR A 78 13.68 -1.19 0.86
C THR A 78 12.41 -0.92 0.07
N ALA A 79 11.28 -1.60 0.38
CA ALA A 79 10.04 -1.43 -0.38
C ALA A 79 8.85 -1.08 0.51
N GLY A 80 8.47 -1.96 1.45
CA GLY A 80 7.31 -1.77 2.30
C GLY A 80 7.39 -0.51 3.17
N LYS A 81 8.54 -0.26 3.79
CA LYS A 81 8.74 0.93 4.63
C LYS A 81 8.63 2.24 3.83
N PRO A 82 9.26 2.38 2.65
CA PRO A 82 9.03 3.54 1.77
C PRO A 82 7.55 3.75 1.39
N ILE A 83 6.80 2.68 1.06
CA ILE A 83 5.37 2.79 0.73
C ILE A 83 4.59 3.33 1.94
N LEU A 84 4.81 2.76 3.14
CA LEU A 84 4.18 3.24 4.37
C LEU A 84 4.57 4.70 4.69
N GLY A 85 5.82 5.06 4.40
CA GLY A 85 6.32 6.42 4.53
C GLY A 85 5.54 7.42 3.68
N GLN A 86 5.19 7.06 2.44
CA GLN A 86 4.36 7.91 1.57
C GLN A 86 2.94 8.08 2.13
N ILE A 87 2.29 6.99 2.57
CA ILE A 87 0.98 7.02 3.23
C ILE A 87 1.00 7.98 4.43
N ASN A 88 2.02 7.85 5.29
CA ASN A 88 2.22 8.72 6.45
C ASN A 88 2.48 10.19 6.06
N SER A 89 3.31 10.45 5.05
CA SER A 89 3.64 11.81 4.61
C SER A 89 2.42 12.60 4.11
N LYS A 90 1.38 11.89 3.66
CA LYS A 90 0.10 12.45 3.22
C LYS A 90 -0.98 12.41 4.30
N ALA A 91 -0.66 11.89 5.47
CA ALA A 91 -1.58 11.62 6.58
C ALA A 91 -2.79 10.77 6.17
N LEU A 92 -2.58 9.82 5.23
CA LEU A 92 -3.63 8.94 4.74
C LEU A 92 -3.85 7.76 5.68
N THR A 93 -5.11 7.36 5.82
CA THR A 93 -5.59 6.13 6.45
C THR A 93 -6.88 5.71 5.75
N ASP A 94 -7.24 4.43 5.86
CA ASP A 94 -8.40 3.82 5.19
C ASP A 94 -8.44 3.98 3.65
#